data_AF-S6D6W0-F1
#
_entry.id   AF-S6D6W0-F1
#
_cell.length_a   1.000
_cell.length_b   1.000
_cell.length_c   1.000
_cell.angle_alpha   90.00
_cell.angle_beta   90.00
_cell.angle_gamma   90.00
#
_symmetry.space_group_name_H-M   'P 1'
#
loop_
_entity.id
_entity.type
_entity.pdbx_description
1 polymer ?
#
loop_
_entity_poly.entity_id
_entity_poly.type
_entity_poly.pdbx_seq_one_letter_code
_entity_poly.pdbx_strand_id
1 'polypeptide(L)'
;AASSLITRLVPASAAMIALGYPGEISTDNNTKVLWGVLSTIPFLYILYVLFVELSKSLDRQPAGVAATVGRLRLLLIATWGVYPI
;
A
#
# COMPACT_ATOMS: atom_id res chain seq x y z
N ALA A 1 -8.53 -16.23 6.93
CA ALA A 1 -7.33 -15.72 6.23
C ALA A 1 -7.58 -14.36 5.57
N ALA A 2 -8.58 -14.22 4.69
CA ALA A 2 -8.88 -12.95 4.00
C ALA A 2 -9.26 -11.77 4.93
N SER A 3 -10.03 -12.03 5.99
CA SER A 3 -10.44 -10.97 6.94
C SER A 3 -9.23 -10.26 7.57
N SER A 4 -8.18 -11.02 7.94
CA SER A 4 -6.95 -10.50 8.54
C SER A 4 -6.16 -9.55 7.63
N LEU A 5 -6.16 -9.80 6.32
CA LEU A 5 -5.47 -8.95 5.34
C LEU A 5 -6.19 -7.61 5.18
N ILE A 6 -7.53 -7.62 5.11
CA ILE A 6 -8.32 -6.39 5.03
C ILE A 6 -8.16 -5.54 6.30
N THR A 7 -8.14 -6.17 7.49
CA THR A 7 -7.91 -5.45 8.76
C THR A 7 -6.50 -4.85 8.87
N ARG A 8 -5.52 -5.31 8.08
CA ARG A 8 -4.17 -4.72 8.03
C ARG A 8 -4.05 -3.64 6.96
N LEU A 9 -4.65 -3.86 5.80
CA LEU A 9 -4.56 -2.96 4.65
C LEU A 9 -5.40 -1.69 4.84
N VAL A 10 -6.63 -1.80 5.35
CA VAL A 10 -7.53 -0.64 5.48
C VAL A 10 -6.98 0.42 6.45
N PRO A 11 -6.53 0.07 7.68
CA PRO A 11 -5.94 1.05 8.57
C PRO A 11 -4.61 1.61 8.04
N ALA A 12 -3.81 0.78 7.36
CA ALA A 12 -2.56 1.23 6.76
C ALA A 12 -2.81 2.27 5.66
N SER A 13 -3.80 2.06 4.80
CA SER A 13 -4.18 3.04 3.77
C SER A 13 -4.75 4.31 4.38
N ALA A 14 -5.56 4.21 5.44
CA ALA A 14 -6.06 5.38 6.15
C ALA A 14 -4.91 6.18 6.78
N ALA A 15 -3.93 5.51 7.39
CA ALA A 15 -2.73 6.15 7.96
C ALA A 15 -1.88 6.81 6.87
N MET A 16 -1.69 6.16 5.71
CA MET A 16 -0.97 6.71 4.57
C MET A 16 -1.57 8.04 4.11
N ILE A 17 -2.90 8.09 3.94
CA ILE A 17 -3.62 9.29 3.50
C ILE A 17 -3.57 10.37 4.59
N ALA A 18 -3.79 10.00 5.85
CA ALA A 18 -3.76 10.94 6.98
C ALA A 18 -2.39 11.58 7.18
N LEU A 19 -1.30 10.82 7.00
CA LEU A 19 0.08 11.33 7.08
C LEU A 19 0.48 12.14 5.84
N GLY A 20 -0.10 11.87 4.67
CA GLY A 20 0.15 12.65 3.45
C GLY A 20 -0.53 14.01 3.45
N TYR A 21 -1.72 14.13 4.06
CA TYR A 21 -2.54 15.34 4.01
C TYR A 21 -1.84 16.62 4.54
N PRO A 22 -1.10 16.59 5.67
CA PRO A 22 -0.34 17.75 6.13
C PRO A 22 0.79 18.18 5.17
N GLY A 23 1.37 17.24 4.43
CA GLY A 23 2.35 17.52 3.38
C GLY A 23 1.71 18.23 2.19
N GLU A 24 0.57 17.71 1.72
CA GLU A 24 -0.20 18.26 0.60
C GLU A 24 -0.63 19.72 0.80
N ILE A 25 -1.09 20.07 2.01
CA ILE A 25 -1.56 21.44 2.32
C ILE A 25 -0.43 22.41 2.66
N SER A 26 0.80 21.92 2.87
CA SER A 26 1.92 22.77 3.27
C SER A 26 2.46 23.58 2.09
N THR A 27 2.87 24.81 2.35
CA THR A 27 3.60 25.65 1.38
C THR A 27 5.12 25.56 1.54
N ASP A 28 5.60 24.93 2.62
CA ASP A 28 7.02 24.73 2.91
C ASP A 28 7.53 23.38 2.37
N ASN A 29 8.63 23.43 1.60
CA ASN A 29 9.21 22.24 0.98
C ASN A 29 9.76 21.24 2.01
N ASN A 30 10.33 21.70 3.13
CA ASN A 30 10.84 20.78 4.16
C ASN A 30 9.70 19.98 4.80
N THR A 31 8.60 20.65 5.09
CA THR A 31 7.38 20.04 5.63
C THR A 31 6.78 19.04 4.63
N LYS A 32 6.72 19.36 3.34
CA LYS A 32 6.28 18.43 2.28
C LYS A 32 7.10 17.15 2.26
N VAL A 33 8.42 17.27 2.25
CA VAL A 33 9.34 16.12 2.21
C VAL A 33 9.19 15.27 3.48
N LEU A 34 9.13 15.89 4.65
CA LEU A 34 8.97 15.16 5.91
C LEU A 34 7.70 14.32 5.93
N TRP A 35 6.55 14.92 5.61
CA TRP A 35 5.27 14.21 5.58
C TRP A 35 5.18 13.19 4.43
N GLY A 36 5.83 13.45 3.30
CA GLY A 36 5.98 12.48 2.21
C GLY A 36 6.78 11.25 2.61
N VAL A 37 7.90 11.42 3.33
CA VAL A 37 8.67 10.28 3.86
C VAL A 37 7.86 9.52 4.92
N LEU A 38 7.16 10.23 5.81
CA LEU A 38 6.31 9.62 6.83
C LEU A 38 5.14 8.83 6.23
N SER A 39 4.50 9.33 5.17
CA SER A 39 3.42 8.62 4.47
C SER A 39 3.93 7.44 3.63
N THR A 40 5.20 7.46 3.22
CA THR A 40 5.83 6.34 2.51
C THR A 40 6.00 5.10 3.41
N ILE A 41 6.12 5.26 4.72
CA ILE A 41 6.25 4.13 5.67
C ILE A 41 5.04 3.19 5.61
N PRO A 42 3.78 3.64 5.81
CA PRO A 42 2.61 2.78 5.68
C PRO A 42 2.41 2.30 4.24
N PHE A 43 2.82 3.06 3.22
CA PHE A 43 2.80 2.60 1.83
C PHE A 43 3.70 1.36 1.62
N LEU A 44 4.94 1.39 2.12
CA LEU A 44 5.84 0.23 2.08
C LEU A 44 5.29 -0.96 2.85
N TYR A 45 4.60 -0.73 3.97
CA TYR A 45 3.93 -1.79 4.72
C TYR A 45 2.79 -2.44 3.90
N ILE A 46 1.99 -1.64 3.18
CA ILE A 46 0.96 -2.15 2.26
C ILE A 46 1.60 -3.04 1.20
N LEU A 47 2.71 -2.60 0.59
CA LEU A 47 3.45 -3.42 -0.39
C LEU A 47 3.95 -4.73 0.22
N TYR A 48 4.51 -4.70 1.43
CA TYR A 48 4.93 -5.91 2.14
C TYR A 48 3.77 -6.88 2.36
N VAL A 49 2.63 -6.40 2.86
CA VAL A 49 1.45 -7.26 3.09
C VAL A 49 0.93 -7.86 1.77
N LEU A 50 0.88 -7.06 0.71
CA LEU A 50 0.40 -7.50 -0.60
C LEU A 50 1.33 -8.50 -1.29
N PHE A 51 2.65 -8.36 -1.17
CA PHE A 51 3.61 -9.23 -1.85
C PHE A 51 4.08 -10.42 -1.02
N VAL A 52 4.12 -10.30 0.31
CA VAL A 52 4.60 -11.36 1.20
C VAL A 52 3.44 -12.13 1.82
N GLU A 53 2.55 -11.45 2.57
CA GLU A 53 1.49 -12.13 3.33
C GLU A 53 0.39 -12.68 2.43
N LEU A 54 -0.03 -11.91 1.43
CA LEU A 54 -1.04 -12.36 0.49
C LEU A 54 -0.48 -13.49 -0.40
N SER A 55 0.82 -13.54 -0.70
CA SER A 55 1.42 -14.64 -1.49
C SER A 55 1.33 -15.97 -0.76
N LYS A 56 1.65 -15.98 0.54
CA LYS A 56 1.45 -17.16 1.41
C LYS A 56 -0.01 -17.64 1.43
N SER A 57 -0.96 -16.73 1.23
CA SER A 57 -2.40 -17.06 1.18
C SER A 57 -2.86 -17.54 -0.20
N LEU A 58 -2.16 -17.17 -1.27
CA LEU A 58 -2.48 -17.56 -2.65
C LEU A 58 -2.11 -19.00 -2.97
N ASP A 59 -1.13 -19.59 -2.28
CA ASP A 59 -0.74 -21.00 -2.47
C ASP A 59 -1.89 -21.99 -2.20
N ARG A 60 -2.92 -21.54 -1.49
CA ARG A 60 -4.12 -22.33 -1.17
C ARG A 60 -5.29 -22.09 -2.13
N GLN A 61 -5.10 -21.24 -3.15
CA GLN A 61 -6.17 -20.82 -4.06
C GLN A 61 -6.04 -21.50 -5.43
N PRO A 62 -7.15 -21.64 -6.19
CA PRO A 62 -7.12 -22.15 -7.55
C PRO A 62 -6.23 -21.29 -8.46
N ALA A 63 -5.56 -21.93 -9.44
CA ALA A 63 -4.56 -21.29 -10.31
C ALA A 63 -5.08 -20.01 -11.02
N GLY A 64 -6.35 -19.99 -11.45
CA GLY A 64 -6.95 -18.82 -12.10
C GLY A 64 -7.10 -17.61 -11.16
N VAL A 65 -7.43 -17.85 -9.89
CA VAL A 65 -7.55 -16.79 -8.87
C VAL A 65 -6.16 -16.26 -8.51
N ALA A 66 -5.19 -17.16 -8.32
CA ALA A 66 -3.80 -16.79 -8.04
C ALA A 66 -3.20 -15.89 -9.13
N ALA A 67 -3.40 -16.24 -10.41
CA ALA A 67 -2.94 -15.45 -11.54
C ALA A 67 -3.60 -14.06 -11.60
N THR A 68 -4.90 -13.97 -11.33
CA THR A 68 -5.65 -12.71 -11.36
C THR A 68 -5.17 -11.76 -10.26
N VAL A 69 -5.02 -12.27 -9.03
CA VAL A 69 -4.51 -11.48 -7.89
C VAL A 69 -3.07 -11.06 -8.12
N GLY A 70 -2.23 -11.90 -8.74
CA GLY A 70 -0.86 -11.54 -9.14
C GLY A 70 -0.82 -10.31 -10.06
N ARG A 71 -1.69 -10.27 -11.07
CA ARG A 71 -1.80 -9.11 -11.99
C ARG A 71 -2.30 -7.86 -11.29
N LEU A 72 -3.27 -7.99 -10.37
CA LEU A 72 -3.79 -6.87 -9.59
C LEU A 72 -2.72 -6.21 -8.73
N ARG A 73 -1.78 -6.99 -8.15
CA ARG A 73 -0.66 -6.43 -7.38
C ARG A 73 0.29 -5.61 -8.23
N LEU A 74 0.60 -6.09 -9.43
CA LEU A 74 1.45 -5.36 -10.37
C LEU A 74 0.78 -4.05 -10.80
N LEU A 75 -0.53 -4.09 -11.07
CA LEU A 75 -1.33 -2.89 -11.35
C LEU A 75 -1.32 -1.91 -10.18
N LEU A 76 -1.43 -2.40 -8.95
CA LEU A 76 -1.39 -1.55 -7.75
C LEU A 76 -0.04 -0.84 -7.62
N ILE A 77 1.08 -1.54 -7.82
CA ILE A 77 2.40 -0.89 -7.85
C ILE A 77 2.47 0.15 -8.98
N ALA A 78 2.02 -0.21 -10.19
CA ALA A 78 2.11 0.69 -11.34
C ALA A 78 1.28 1.98 -11.14
N THR A 79 0.13 1.87 -10.46
CA THR A 79 -0.77 3.01 -10.24
C THR A 79 -0.44 3.80 -8.98
N TRP A 80 0.01 3.14 -7.91
CA TRP A 80 0.27 3.79 -6.63
C TRP A 80 1.75 4.14 -6.40
N GLY A 81 2.68 3.50 -7.11
CA GLY A 81 4.11 3.80 -7.04
C GLY A 81 4.48 5.20 -7.55
N VAL A 82 3.54 5.90 -8.20
CA VAL A 82 3.69 7.29 -8.66
C VAL A 82 3.39 8.30 -7.56
N TYR A 83 2.54 7.97 -6.57
CA TYR A 83 2.14 8.90 -5.50
C TYR A 83 3.29 9.44 -4.62
N PRO A 84 4.38 8.71 -4.38
CA PRO A 84 5.53 9.22 -3.63
C PRO A 84 6.49 10.11 -4.44
N ILE A 85 6.27 10.28 -5.75
CA ILE A 85 7.14 11.02 -6.69
C ILE A 85 6.59 12.43 -6.89
#